data_AF-A0A7S1TLE0-F1
#
_entry.id   AF-A0A7S1TLE0-F1
#
_cell.length_a   1.000
_cell.length_b   1.000
_cell.length_c   1.000
_cell.angle_alpha   90.00
_cell.angle_beta   90.00
_cell.angle_gamma   90.00
#
_symmetry.space_group_name_H-M   'P 1'
#
loop_
_entity.id
_entity.type
_entity.pdbx_description
1 polymer ?
#
loop_
_entity_poly.entity_id
_entity_poly.type
_entity_poly.pdbx_seq_one_letter_code
_entity_poly.pdbx_strand_id
1 'polypeptide(L)'
;VLLSALDIAAIYQELRQVVFRTLNPERACLLVRHFLSSTRTGQILAPSEVNKVERIFLPPVHCPWGTFTYVSRVVSTPTELETVMRVFRNEKFLLNYVDSNKSDARAQDETGVSSPKNDPASAVVSPARAAASSSSASKIKIVLRTDARSPDVMKALLARAYLYKLLRAEERDRQAHTQAGAETQRLRRLTAALKSANRSIGDFKNAAAQAGWSVEHMVFSVAQRGSW
;
A
#
# COMPACT_ATOMS: atom_id res chain seq x y z
N VAL A 1 34.86 17.75 1.73
CA VAL A 1 33.98 16.60 1.42
C VAL A 1 33.97 15.57 2.53
N LEU A 2 35.12 15.03 2.96
CA LEU A 2 35.16 13.97 3.99
C LEU A 2 34.58 14.41 5.35
N LEU A 3 34.93 15.62 5.81
CA LEU A 3 34.37 16.18 7.05
C LEU A 3 32.84 16.33 6.97
N SER A 4 32.33 16.80 5.83
CA SER A 4 30.88 16.91 5.58
C SER A 4 30.20 15.54 5.55
N ALA A 5 30.85 14.51 5.00
CA ALA A 5 30.32 13.15 4.98
C ALA A 5 30.27 12.55 6.40
N LEU A 6 31.27 12.82 7.24
CA LEU A 6 31.28 12.41 8.64
C LEU A 6 30.17 13.11 9.44
N ASP A 7 29.96 14.41 9.21
CA ASP A 7 28.90 15.17 9.86
C ASP A 7 27.50 14.63 9.49
N ILE A 8 27.26 14.40 8.20
CA ILE A 8 26.01 13.76 7.73
C ILE A 8 25.83 12.36 8.34
N ALA A 9 26.90 11.58 8.46
CA ALA A 9 26.84 10.26 9.07
C ALA A 9 26.52 10.33 10.58
N ALA A 10 27.09 11.29 11.30
CA ALA A 10 26.81 11.53 12.71
C ALA A 10 25.33 11.92 12.92
N ILE A 11 24.84 12.91 12.16
CA ILE A 11 23.42 13.33 12.17
C ILE A 11 22.51 12.14 11.85
N TYR A 12 22.86 11.32 10.86
CA TYR A 12 22.08 10.13 10.52
C TYR A 12 22.00 9.14 11.69
N GLN A 13 23.10 8.91 12.40
CA GLN A 13 23.13 8.03 13.58
C GLN A 13 22.31 8.62 14.74
N GLU A 14 22.39 9.92 14.99
CA GLU A 14 21.57 10.59 16.00
C GLU A 14 20.07 10.47 15.69
N LEU A 15 19.68 10.72 14.44
CA LEU A 15 18.29 10.51 13.99
C LEU A 15 17.86 9.05 14.16
N ARG A 16 18.75 8.08 13.89
CA ARG A 16 18.53 6.64 14.14
C ARG A 16 18.40 6.30 15.62
N GLN A 17 18.89 7.10 16.56
CA GLN A 17 18.73 6.81 17.99
C GLN A 17 17.34 7.19 18.51
N VAL A 18 16.65 8.12 17.83
CA VAL A 18 15.30 8.55 18.22
C VAL A 18 14.27 7.50 17.83
N VAL A 19 13.83 6.71 18.81
CA VAL A 19 12.81 5.68 18.61
C VAL A 19 11.42 6.29 18.71
N PHE A 20 10.86 6.66 17.57
CA PHE A 20 9.47 7.11 17.49
C PHE A 20 8.50 5.95 17.75
N ARG A 21 7.54 6.14 18.67
CA ARG A 21 6.46 5.17 18.97
C ARG A 21 5.18 5.42 18.18
N THR A 22 5.15 6.49 17.39
CA THR A 22 4.01 6.86 16.55
C THR A 22 4.01 6.04 15.27
N LEU A 23 2.80 5.65 14.84
CA LEU A 23 2.59 4.93 13.59
C LEU A 23 2.42 5.93 12.45
N ASN A 24 3.42 5.96 11.56
CA ASN A 24 3.29 6.54 10.23
C ASN A 24 2.76 5.45 9.25
N PRO A 25 2.33 5.82 8.03
CA PRO A 25 1.85 4.85 7.03
C PRO A 25 2.83 3.72 6.69
N GLU A 26 4.13 4.02 6.62
CA GLU A 26 5.17 3.04 6.25
C GLU A 26 5.33 1.97 7.33
N ARG A 27 5.51 2.41 8.58
CA ARG A 27 5.59 1.55 9.76
C ARG A 27 4.32 0.74 9.91
N ALA A 28 3.15 1.34 9.74
CA ALA A 28 1.89 0.60 9.76
C ALA A 28 1.88 -0.52 8.70
N CYS A 29 2.36 -0.26 7.48
CA CYS A 29 2.50 -1.29 6.45
C CYS A 29 3.49 -2.40 6.84
N LEU A 30 4.64 -2.04 7.42
CA LEU A 30 5.64 -3.00 7.90
C LEU A 30 5.07 -3.88 9.02
N LEU A 31 4.41 -3.28 10.01
CA LEU A 31 3.81 -3.99 11.13
C LEU A 31 2.68 -4.92 10.67
N VAL A 32 1.80 -4.45 9.79
CA VAL A 32 0.72 -5.28 9.23
C VAL A 32 1.30 -6.46 8.45
N ARG A 33 2.34 -6.22 7.63
CA ARG A 33 3.02 -7.31 6.90
C ARG A 33 3.64 -8.32 7.86
N HIS A 34 4.31 -7.85 8.91
CA HIS A 34 4.89 -8.72 9.93
C HIS A 34 3.83 -9.53 10.66
N PHE A 35 2.78 -8.88 11.15
CA PHE A 35 1.64 -9.51 11.83
C PHE A 35 1.01 -10.63 10.99
N LEU A 36 0.79 -10.40 9.69
CA LEU A 36 0.22 -11.40 8.79
C LEU A 36 1.20 -12.51 8.38
N SER A 37 2.50 -12.28 8.49
CA SER A 37 3.54 -13.29 8.25
C SER A 37 3.76 -14.16 9.49
N SER A 38 3.68 -13.55 10.67
CA SER A 38 3.85 -14.15 11.99
C SER A 38 2.55 -14.74 12.52
N THR A 39 1.67 -15.27 11.64
CA THR A 39 0.32 -15.73 12.01
C THR A 39 0.31 -16.79 13.12
N ARG A 40 1.44 -17.48 13.34
CA ARG A 40 1.59 -18.45 14.44
C ARG A 40 1.82 -17.81 15.81
N THR A 41 2.46 -16.65 15.87
CA THR A 41 2.83 -15.99 17.14
C THR A 41 2.04 -14.72 17.39
N GLY A 42 1.44 -14.12 16.36
CA GLY A 42 0.72 -12.85 16.47
C GLY A 42 1.64 -11.67 16.88
N GLN A 43 2.96 -11.87 16.88
CA GLN A 43 3.91 -10.88 17.38
C GLN A 43 4.11 -9.75 16.37
N ILE A 44 4.17 -8.53 16.91
CA ILE A 44 4.44 -7.29 16.18
C ILE A 44 5.83 -6.81 16.60
N LEU A 45 6.60 -6.32 15.63
CA LEU A 45 7.94 -5.78 15.87
C LEU A 45 7.89 -4.60 16.83
N ALA A 46 8.83 -4.51 17.75
CA ALA A 46 8.95 -3.36 18.63
C ALA A 46 9.43 -2.12 17.85
N PRO A 47 9.15 -0.89 18.33
CA PRO A 47 9.64 0.34 17.72
C PRO A 47 11.16 0.35 17.47
N SER A 48 11.96 -0.19 18.39
CA SER A 48 13.41 -0.29 18.28
C SER A 48 13.87 -1.23 17.16
N GLU A 49 13.08 -2.24 16.82
CA GLU A 49 13.36 -3.18 15.73
C GLU A 49 12.96 -2.59 14.38
N VAL A 50 11.78 -1.96 14.30
CA VAL A 50 11.32 -1.30 13.08
C VAL A 50 12.28 -0.19 12.66
N ASN A 51 12.78 0.58 13.62
CA ASN A 51 13.73 1.67 13.36
C ASN A 51 15.04 1.21 12.68
N LYS A 52 15.47 -0.04 12.89
CA LYS A 52 16.64 -0.63 12.20
C LYS A 52 16.37 -0.92 10.73
N VAL A 53 15.12 -1.25 10.40
CA VAL A 53 14.69 -1.69 9.06
C VAL A 53 14.11 -0.55 8.23
N GLU A 54 13.50 0.44 8.89
CA GLU A 54 12.90 1.62 8.26
C GLU A 54 13.94 2.46 7.51
N ARG A 55 13.52 2.99 6.37
CA ARG A 55 14.31 3.91 5.55
C ARG A 55 13.97 5.34 5.96
N ILE A 56 14.88 6.01 6.66
CA ILE A 56 14.72 7.42 7.06
C ILE A 56 14.60 8.33 5.82
N PHE A 57 15.38 8.04 4.79
CA PHE A 57 15.29 8.72 3.51
C PHE A 57 14.55 7.83 2.52
N LEU A 58 13.29 8.18 2.29
CA LEU A 58 12.50 7.58 1.25
C LEU A 58 12.89 8.23 -0.09
N PRO A 59 13.35 7.47 -1.10
CA PRO A 59 13.41 8.02 -2.43
C PRO A 59 11.99 8.44 -2.83
N PRO A 60 11.82 9.54 -3.59
CA PRO A 60 10.52 10.16 -3.89
C PRO A 60 9.50 9.22 -4.54
N VAL A 61 9.93 8.04 -4.98
CA VAL A 61 9.19 7.07 -5.79
C VAL A 61 8.71 5.83 -5.00
N HIS A 62 9.19 5.59 -3.78
CA HIS A 62 8.99 4.30 -3.09
C HIS A 62 8.06 4.33 -1.89
N CYS A 63 7.39 5.44 -1.63
CA CYS A 63 6.33 5.41 -0.65
C CYS A 63 5.22 4.48 -1.18
N PRO A 64 4.77 3.46 -0.43
CA PRO A 64 3.61 2.64 -0.81
C PRO A 64 2.30 3.45 -0.88
N TRP A 65 2.38 4.78 -0.80
CA TRP A 65 1.34 5.78 -0.95
C TRP A 65 0.65 5.76 -2.31
N GLY A 66 1.24 5.13 -3.33
CA GLY A 66 0.49 4.76 -4.55
C GLY A 66 -0.73 3.85 -4.28
N THR A 67 -0.87 3.40 -3.03
CA THR A 67 -2.07 2.76 -2.51
C THR A 67 -3.22 3.74 -2.33
N PHE A 68 -3.03 4.92 -1.73
CA PHE A 68 -4.13 5.86 -1.48
C PHE A 68 -4.39 6.70 -2.72
N THR A 69 -5.64 6.76 -3.17
CA THR A 69 -5.98 7.48 -4.40
C THR A 69 -7.43 7.98 -4.38
N TYR A 70 -7.82 8.71 -5.43
CA TYR A 70 -9.17 9.23 -5.62
C TYR A 70 -10.13 8.15 -6.13
N VAL A 71 -11.42 8.31 -5.84
CA VAL A 71 -12.49 7.42 -6.33
C VAL A 71 -12.40 7.26 -7.85
N SER A 72 -12.18 8.35 -8.59
CA SER A 72 -12.05 8.36 -10.05
C SER A 72 -10.92 7.48 -10.60
N ARG A 73 -9.89 7.18 -9.79
CA ARG A 73 -8.77 6.33 -10.17
C ARG A 73 -8.94 4.88 -9.71
N VAL A 74 -9.94 4.58 -8.89
CA VAL A 74 -10.14 3.24 -8.32
C VAL A 74 -11.02 2.37 -9.18
N VAL A 75 -11.99 2.95 -9.87
CA VAL A 75 -12.98 2.23 -10.69
C VAL A 75 -13.02 2.82 -12.09
N SER A 76 -13.29 1.99 -13.09
CA SER A 76 -13.41 2.45 -14.48
C SER A 76 -14.86 2.76 -14.87
N THR A 77 -15.83 2.11 -14.23
CA THR A 77 -17.26 2.29 -14.55
C THR A 77 -18.08 2.63 -13.29
N PRO A 78 -19.20 3.35 -13.44
CA PRO A 78 -20.11 3.63 -12.33
C PRO A 78 -20.71 2.35 -11.71
N THR A 79 -21.02 1.35 -12.53
CA THR A 79 -21.55 0.06 -12.08
C THR A 79 -20.55 -0.70 -11.19
N GLU A 80 -19.27 -0.62 -11.51
CA GLU A 80 -18.19 -1.17 -10.71
C GLU A 80 -18.09 -0.44 -9.36
N LEU A 81 -18.23 0.89 -9.37
CA LEU A 81 -18.26 1.70 -8.16
C LEU A 81 -19.38 1.28 -7.22
N GLU A 82 -20.62 1.20 -7.71
CA GLU A 82 -21.78 0.80 -6.92
C GLU A 82 -21.59 -0.58 -6.28
N THR A 83 -20.99 -1.50 -7.03
CA THR A 83 -20.76 -2.87 -6.58
C THR A 83 -19.69 -2.91 -5.48
N VAL A 84 -18.60 -2.16 -5.63
CA VAL A 84 -17.58 -2.02 -4.57
C VAL A 84 -18.17 -1.30 -3.36
N MET A 85 -18.93 -0.21 -3.55
CA MET A 85 -19.60 0.50 -2.47
C MET A 85 -20.57 -0.40 -1.69
N ARG A 86 -21.26 -1.32 -2.37
CA ARG A 86 -22.13 -2.31 -1.70
C ARG A 86 -21.35 -3.22 -0.75
N VAL A 87 -20.14 -3.64 -1.13
CA VAL A 87 -19.25 -4.45 -0.28
C VAL A 87 -18.77 -3.65 0.94
N PHE A 88 -18.41 -2.38 0.72
CA PHE A 88 -17.82 -1.50 1.74
C PHE A 88 -18.83 -0.53 2.38
N ARG A 89 -20.14 -0.81 2.31
CA ARG A 89 -21.21 0.12 2.71
C ARG A 89 -21.11 0.65 4.15
N ASN A 90 -20.50 -0.14 5.04
CA ASN A 90 -20.35 0.18 6.46
C ASN A 90 -18.92 0.64 6.80
N GLU A 91 -18.10 0.91 5.79
CA GLU A 91 -16.69 1.22 5.93
C GLU A 91 -16.39 2.63 5.42
N LYS A 92 -15.41 3.30 6.04
CA LYS A 92 -14.96 4.65 5.62
C LYS A 92 -13.84 4.60 4.57
N PHE A 93 -13.72 3.48 3.88
CA PHE A 93 -12.71 3.27 2.87
C PHE A 93 -13.23 2.30 1.80
N LEU A 94 -12.70 2.44 0.59
CA LEU A 94 -12.93 1.52 -0.52
C LEU A 94 -11.61 0.84 -0.87
N LEU A 95 -11.68 -0.43 -1.26
CA LEU A 95 -10.54 -1.19 -1.75
C LEU A 95 -10.87 -1.72 -3.14
N ASN A 96 -9.95 -1.50 -4.08
CA ASN A 96 -10.00 -2.17 -5.37
C ASN A 96 -8.61 -2.63 -5.82
N TYR A 97 -8.54 -3.53 -6.77
CA TYR A 97 -7.30 -3.92 -7.42
C TYR A 97 -7.50 -4.05 -8.92
N VAL A 98 -6.46 -3.69 -9.66
CA VAL A 98 -6.40 -3.85 -11.11
C VAL A 98 -5.48 -5.03 -11.39
N ASP A 99 -6.02 -6.04 -12.09
CA ASP A 99 -5.22 -7.12 -12.67
C ASP A 99 -4.34 -6.49 -13.76
N SER A 100 -3.03 -6.57 -13.56
CA SER A 100 -1.97 -6.04 -14.45
C SER A 100 -2.15 -6.47 -15.91
N ASN A 101 -2.68 -7.68 -16.14
CA ASN A 101 -2.94 -8.21 -17.48
C ASN A 101 -3.96 -7.40 -18.30
N LYS A 102 -4.78 -6.55 -17.67
CA LYS A 102 -5.76 -5.69 -18.36
C LYS A 102 -5.30 -4.25 -18.54
N SER A 103 -4.31 -3.78 -17.79
CA SER A 103 -3.89 -2.38 -17.82
C SER A 103 -3.01 -2.04 -19.02
N ASP A 104 -2.20 -2.98 -19.52
CA ASP A 104 -1.29 -2.72 -20.64
C ASP A 104 -2.05 -2.53 -21.96
N ALA A 105 -3.25 -3.10 -22.08
CA ALA A 105 -4.13 -2.90 -23.24
C ALA A 105 -4.80 -1.51 -23.27
N ARG A 106 -4.79 -0.75 -22.17
CA ARG A 106 -5.46 0.57 -22.07
C ARG A 106 -4.52 1.76 -21.97
N ALA A 107 -3.31 1.58 -21.42
CA ALA A 107 -2.35 2.68 -21.32
C ALA A 107 -1.84 3.20 -22.69
N GLN A 108 -2.07 2.44 -23.77
CA GLN A 108 -1.78 2.90 -25.13
C GLN A 108 -2.83 3.88 -25.70
N ASP A 109 -3.98 4.07 -25.05
CA ASP A 109 -5.06 4.91 -25.59
C ASP A 109 -5.04 6.36 -25.05
N GLU A 110 -4.33 6.63 -23.94
CA GLU A 110 -4.28 7.97 -23.31
C GLU A 110 -3.02 8.79 -23.64
N THR A 111 -2.11 8.30 -24.49
CA THR A 111 -0.91 9.07 -24.93
C THR A 111 -1.03 9.64 -26.36
N GLY A 112 -2.22 9.56 -26.96
CA GLY A 112 -2.52 10.11 -28.29
C GLY A 112 -2.94 11.57 -28.31
N VAL A 113 -2.17 12.50 -27.74
CA VAL A 113 -2.22 13.92 -28.16
C VAL A 113 -0.80 14.46 -28.31
N SER A 114 -0.57 14.91 -29.53
CA SER A 114 0.68 15.22 -30.20
C SER A 114 1.29 16.57 -29.80
N SER A 115 2.62 16.60 -29.70
CA SER A 115 3.44 17.77 -30.01
C SER A 115 4.87 17.33 -30.34
N PRO A 116 5.29 17.33 -31.62
CA PRO A 116 6.69 17.23 -31.97
C PRO A 116 7.26 18.65 -32.10
N LYS A 117 8.19 19.03 -31.23
CA LYS A 117 9.14 20.08 -31.56
C LYS A 117 10.53 19.65 -31.10
N ASN A 118 11.35 19.41 -32.11
CA ASN A 118 12.76 19.03 -32.04
C ASN A 118 13.55 20.06 -31.24
N ASP A 119 14.44 19.58 -30.36
CA ASP A 119 15.74 20.21 -30.08
C ASP A 119 16.75 19.12 -29.68
N PRO A 120 17.91 19.01 -30.35
CA PRO A 120 18.97 18.08 -30.00
C PRO A 120 20.10 18.81 -29.25
N ALA A 121 20.36 18.47 -27.99
CA ALA A 121 21.71 18.44 -27.38
C ALA A 121 21.66 18.26 -25.85
N SER A 122 21.96 17.04 -25.39
CA SER A 122 22.90 16.76 -24.28
C SER A 122 22.62 15.38 -23.71
N ALA A 123 23.33 14.41 -24.26
CA ALA A 123 23.46 13.08 -23.69
C ALA A 123 24.53 13.12 -22.58
N VAL A 124 24.11 12.95 -21.32
CA VAL A 124 24.98 12.42 -20.27
C VAL A 124 24.33 11.15 -19.75
N VAL A 125 24.88 10.04 -20.23
CA VAL A 125 24.52 8.66 -19.92
C VAL A 125 24.81 8.37 -18.45
N SER A 126 23.78 8.02 -17.68
CA SER A 126 23.92 7.32 -16.40
C SER A 126 23.34 5.91 -16.54
N PRO A 127 24.19 4.85 -16.55
CA PRO A 127 23.73 3.48 -16.59
C PRO A 127 23.71 2.91 -15.17
N ALA A 128 22.63 3.16 -14.42
CA ALA A 128 22.35 2.45 -13.17
C ALA A 128 21.08 1.60 -13.32
N ARG A 129 21.20 0.63 -14.23
CA ARG A 129 20.65 -0.73 -14.18
C ARG A 129 19.35 -0.87 -13.38
N ALA A 130 18.27 -0.62 -14.10
CA ALA A 130 16.95 -1.16 -13.87
C ALA A 130 17.03 -2.69 -13.65
N ALA A 131 17.01 -3.09 -12.38
CA ALA A 131 16.75 -4.46 -11.95
C ALA A 131 15.54 -4.49 -10.98
N ALA A 132 14.59 -3.56 -11.16
CA ALA A 132 13.24 -3.72 -10.66
C ALA A 132 12.54 -4.69 -11.59
N SER A 133 12.70 -5.99 -11.32
CA SER A 133 11.86 -7.04 -11.86
C SER A 133 10.41 -6.63 -11.64
N SER A 134 9.76 -6.19 -12.71
CA SER A 134 8.33 -5.88 -12.74
C SER A 134 7.57 -7.19 -12.66
N SER A 135 7.59 -7.84 -11.49
CA SER A 135 6.59 -8.84 -11.17
C SER A 135 5.26 -8.14 -11.37
N SER A 136 4.40 -8.68 -12.22
CA SER A 136 3.07 -8.20 -12.60
C SER A 136 2.11 -8.25 -11.40
N ALA A 137 2.52 -7.75 -10.25
CA ALA A 137 1.77 -7.78 -9.02
C ALA A 137 0.55 -6.86 -9.18
N SER A 138 -0.62 -7.43 -8.96
CA SER A 138 -1.89 -6.71 -8.97
C SER A 138 -1.80 -5.42 -8.16
N LYS A 139 -2.13 -4.29 -8.78
CA LYS A 139 -2.03 -2.98 -8.13
C LYS A 139 -3.27 -2.73 -7.28
N ILE A 140 -3.12 -2.81 -5.97
CA ILE A 140 -4.20 -2.56 -5.00
C ILE A 140 -4.26 -1.08 -4.65
N LYS A 141 -5.43 -0.48 -4.82
CA LYS A 141 -5.77 0.92 -4.53
C LYS A 141 -6.77 0.99 -3.37
N ILE A 142 -6.57 1.95 -2.49
CA ILE A 142 -7.43 2.32 -1.37
C ILE A 142 -7.95 3.74 -1.62
N VAL A 143 -9.24 3.96 -1.39
CA VAL A 143 -9.79 5.32 -1.23
C VAL A 143 -10.20 5.47 0.22
N LEU A 144 -9.84 6.59 0.85
CA LEU A 144 -10.34 6.95 2.17
C LEU A 144 -11.42 8.02 2.04
N ARG A 145 -12.48 7.89 2.84
CA ARG A 145 -13.54 8.90 2.93
C ARG A 145 -13.00 10.15 3.62
N THR A 146 -13.60 11.30 3.34
CA THR A 146 -13.17 12.59 3.95
C THR A 146 -13.14 12.55 5.48
N ASP A 147 -14.10 11.88 6.10
CA ASP A 147 -14.25 11.72 7.55
C ASP A 147 -13.54 10.48 8.12
N ALA A 148 -12.72 9.78 7.33
CA ALA A 148 -11.94 8.63 7.80
C ALA A 148 -10.93 9.07 8.87
N ARG A 149 -10.89 8.33 9.98
CA ARG A 149 -9.99 8.55 11.11
C ARG A 149 -8.88 7.48 11.10
N SER A 150 -7.92 7.64 12.00
CA SER A 150 -6.78 6.74 12.12
C SER A 150 -7.14 5.25 12.22
N PRO A 151 -8.19 4.83 12.96
CA PRO A 151 -8.63 3.42 12.97
C PRO A 151 -9.07 2.91 11.59
N ASP A 152 -9.73 3.76 10.79
CA ASP A 152 -10.20 3.40 9.44
C ASP A 152 -9.02 3.19 8.50
N VAL A 153 -7.98 4.03 8.60
CA VAL A 153 -6.75 3.88 7.81
C VAL A 153 -6.06 2.55 8.14
N MET A 154 -5.93 2.22 9.42
CA MET A 154 -5.32 0.95 9.84
C MET A 154 -6.12 -0.25 9.33
N LYS A 155 -7.45 -0.18 9.42
CA LYS A 155 -8.37 -1.20 8.91
C LYS A 155 -8.23 -1.37 7.39
N ALA A 156 -8.11 -0.27 6.65
CA ALA A 156 -7.87 -0.28 5.22
C ALA A 156 -6.53 -0.94 4.84
N LEU A 157 -5.46 -0.65 5.59
CA LEU A 157 -4.15 -1.27 5.40
C LEU A 157 -4.18 -2.79 5.68
N LEU A 158 -4.87 -3.22 6.74
CA LEU A 158 -5.09 -4.64 7.03
C LEU A 158 -5.88 -5.32 5.91
N ALA A 159 -7.00 -4.75 5.48
CA ALA A 159 -7.81 -5.28 4.39
C ALA A 159 -6.99 -5.43 3.10
N ARG A 160 -6.17 -4.41 2.76
CA ARG A 160 -5.23 -4.50 1.64
C ARG A 160 -4.24 -5.64 1.79
N ALA A 161 -3.65 -5.81 2.96
CA ALA A 161 -2.64 -6.84 3.17
C ALA A 161 -3.24 -8.27 3.12
N TYR A 162 -4.47 -8.46 3.63
CA TYR A 162 -5.22 -9.70 3.44
C TYR A 162 -5.54 -9.94 1.96
N LEU A 163 -6.00 -8.92 1.24
CA LEU A 163 -6.26 -9.03 -0.19
C LEU A 163 -5.00 -9.42 -0.96
N TYR A 164 -3.86 -8.81 -0.65
CA TYR A 164 -2.57 -9.17 -1.24
C TYR A 164 -2.19 -10.63 -0.98
N LYS A 165 -2.42 -11.13 0.23
CA LYS A 165 -2.19 -12.53 0.60
C LYS A 165 -3.10 -13.48 -0.19
N LEU A 166 -4.38 -13.13 -0.36
CA LEU A 166 -5.33 -13.91 -1.17
C LEU A 166 -4.92 -13.94 -2.64
N LEU A 167 -4.58 -12.80 -3.24
CA LEU A 167 -4.15 -12.72 -4.63
C LEU A 167 -2.87 -13.54 -4.87
N ARG A 168 -1.89 -13.48 -3.96
CA ARG A 168 -0.68 -14.29 -4.04
C ARG A 168 -0.92 -15.79 -3.87
N ALA A 169 -1.89 -16.20 -3.04
CA ALA A 169 -2.24 -17.61 -2.90
C ALA A 169 -2.85 -18.11 -4.21
N GLU A 170 -3.79 -17.36 -4.76
CA GLU A 170 -4.45 -17.73 -6.01
C GLU A 170 -3.55 -17.64 -7.24
N GLU A 171 -2.59 -16.72 -7.30
CA GLU A 171 -1.58 -16.68 -8.38
C GLU A 171 -0.78 -17.99 -8.46
N ARG A 172 -0.57 -18.66 -7.32
CA ARG A 172 0.07 -19.98 -7.28
C ARG A 172 -0.87 -21.07 -7.79
N ASP A 173 -2.16 -20.96 -7.50
CA ASP A 173 -3.18 -21.95 -7.91
C ASP A 173 -3.65 -21.77 -9.37
N ARG A 174 -3.59 -20.53 -9.89
CA ARG A 174 -4.07 -20.12 -11.22
C ARG A 174 -3.31 -20.75 -12.38
N GLN A 175 -2.18 -21.40 -12.12
CA GLN A 175 -1.51 -22.22 -13.13
C GLN A 175 -2.39 -23.40 -13.59
N ALA A 176 -3.54 -23.66 -12.96
CA ALA A 176 -4.40 -24.80 -13.28
C ALA A 176 -5.80 -24.50 -13.88
N HIS A 177 -6.39 -23.30 -13.82
CA HIS A 177 -7.85 -23.12 -14.11
C HIS A 177 -8.26 -21.85 -14.88
N THR A 178 -9.26 -22.01 -15.77
CA THR A 178 -9.79 -21.03 -16.75
C THR A 178 -10.72 -19.96 -16.15
N GLN A 179 -10.73 -18.75 -16.76
CA GLN A 179 -11.22 -17.46 -16.25
C GLN A 179 -12.74 -17.17 -16.25
N ALA A 180 -13.64 -18.15 -16.24
CA ALA A 180 -15.08 -17.85 -16.19
C ALA A 180 -15.51 -17.40 -14.76
N GLY A 181 -16.11 -16.21 -14.62
CA GLY A 181 -16.62 -15.70 -13.34
C GLY A 181 -15.71 -14.69 -12.59
N ALA A 182 -14.84 -13.98 -13.30
CA ALA A 182 -13.85 -13.07 -12.71
C ALA A 182 -14.43 -11.99 -11.78
N GLU A 183 -15.62 -11.45 -12.09
CA GLU A 183 -16.25 -10.40 -11.27
C GLU A 183 -16.75 -10.94 -9.93
N THR A 184 -17.52 -12.03 -9.95
CA THR A 184 -17.99 -12.69 -8.73
C THR A 184 -16.83 -13.11 -7.84
N GLN A 185 -15.74 -13.64 -8.45
CA GLN A 185 -14.53 -14.00 -7.72
C GLN A 185 -13.85 -12.75 -7.12
N ARG A 186 -13.81 -11.64 -7.86
CA ARG A 186 -13.25 -10.38 -7.36
C ARG A 186 -14.02 -9.87 -6.14
N LEU A 187 -15.35 -9.83 -6.19
CA LEU A 187 -16.17 -9.40 -5.05
C LEU A 187 -16.02 -10.32 -3.85
N ARG A 188 -15.91 -11.63 -4.09
CA ARG A 188 -15.65 -12.62 -3.04
C ARG A 188 -14.32 -12.35 -2.34
N ARG A 189 -13.24 -12.04 -3.08
CA ARG A 189 -11.93 -11.69 -2.51
C ARG A 189 -11.98 -10.42 -1.68
N LEU A 190 -12.63 -9.37 -2.19
CA LEU A 190 -12.79 -8.10 -1.47
C LEU A 190 -13.55 -8.29 -0.15
N THR A 191 -14.67 -9.03 -0.21
CA THR A 191 -15.49 -9.35 0.97
C THR A 191 -14.71 -10.19 1.98
N ALA A 192 -13.95 -11.19 1.53
CA ALA A 192 -13.14 -12.05 2.39
C ALA A 192 -11.99 -11.28 3.06
N ALA A 193 -11.33 -10.39 2.32
CA ALA A 193 -10.28 -9.53 2.84
C ALA A 193 -10.81 -8.56 3.91
N LEU A 194 -11.95 -7.91 3.64
CA LEU A 194 -12.61 -7.02 4.60
C LEU A 194 -13.04 -7.78 5.86
N LYS A 195 -13.68 -8.95 5.70
CA LYS A 195 -14.11 -9.78 6.84
C LYS A 195 -12.92 -10.21 7.71
N SER A 196 -11.80 -10.58 7.09
CA SER A 196 -10.57 -10.93 7.80
C SER A 196 -10.00 -9.74 8.57
N ALA A 197 -9.94 -8.57 7.94
CA ALA A 197 -9.48 -7.34 8.60
C ALA A 197 -10.36 -6.94 9.78
N ASN A 198 -11.68 -7.07 9.65
CA ASN A 198 -12.64 -6.75 10.72
C ASN A 198 -12.47 -7.66 11.94
N ARG A 199 -12.11 -8.92 11.71
CA ARG A 199 -11.86 -9.89 12.78
C ARG A 199 -10.52 -9.63 13.48
N SER A 200 -9.48 -9.31 12.72
CA SER A 200 -8.12 -9.23 13.25
C SER A 200 -7.71 -7.85 13.78
N ILE A 201 -8.52 -6.80 13.55
CA ILE A 201 -8.14 -5.43 13.95
C ILE A 201 -7.94 -5.31 15.47
N GLY A 202 -8.76 -5.98 16.28
CA GLY A 202 -8.62 -6.00 17.73
C GLY A 202 -7.29 -6.62 18.16
N ASP A 203 -7.01 -7.83 17.66
CA ASP A 203 -5.77 -8.55 17.95
C ASP A 203 -4.54 -7.77 17.51
N PHE A 204 -4.59 -7.15 16.32
CA PHE A 204 -3.51 -6.31 15.82
C PHE A 204 -3.25 -5.12 16.74
N LYS A 205 -4.30 -4.41 17.18
CA LYS A 205 -4.16 -3.27 18.10
C LYS A 205 -3.58 -3.69 19.44
N ASN A 206 -4.04 -4.81 19.99
CA ASN A 206 -3.56 -5.35 21.26
C ASN A 206 -2.07 -5.74 21.15
N ALA A 207 -1.70 -6.46 20.08
CA ALA A 207 -0.32 -6.84 19.83
C ALA A 207 0.59 -5.61 19.61
N ALA A 208 0.09 -4.57 18.92
CA ALA A 208 0.85 -3.35 18.68
C ALA A 208 1.07 -2.57 19.98
N ALA A 209 0.03 -2.45 20.82
CA ALA A 209 0.14 -1.85 22.13
C ALA A 209 1.11 -2.61 23.04
N GLN A 210 1.04 -3.96 23.06
CA GLN A 210 1.97 -4.81 23.81
C GLN A 210 3.43 -4.64 23.34
N ALA A 211 3.65 -4.41 22.04
CA ALA A 211 4.97 -4.12 21.49
C ALA A 211 5.44 -2.67 21.75
N GLY A 212 4.63 -1.83 22.40
CA GLY A 212 4.99 -0.46 22.79
C GLY A 212 4.64 0.61 21.76
N TRP A 213 3.76 0.33 20.80
CA TRP A 213 3.27 1.32 19.83
C TRP A 213 2.14 2.18 20.39
N SER A 214 2.13 3.46 20.03
CA SER A 214 0.98 4.33 20.27
C SER A 214 -0.08 4.10 19.19
N VAL A 215 -1.10 3.31 19.51
CA VAL A 215 -2.17 2.94 18.59
C VAL A 215 -3.27 4.03 18.51
N GLU A 216 -3.34 4.91 19.51
CA GLU A 216 -4.34 5.99 19.57
C GLU A 216 -3.91 7.21 18.75
N HIS A 217 -2.62 7.55 18.78
CA HIS A 217 -2.07 8.71 18.09
C HIS A 217 -1.33 8.29 16.81
N MET A 218 -2.07 7.71 15.86
CA MET A 218 -1.49 7.40 14.55
C MET A 218 -1.54 8.64 13.67
N VAL A 219 -0.37 9.06 13.18
CA VAL A 219 -0.22 10.25 12.32
C VAL A 219 -0.30 9.77 10.88
N PHE A 220 -1.53 9.63 10.39
CA PHE A 220 -1.80 9.37 8.98
C PHE A 220 -2.17 10.68 8.29
N SER A 221 -1.16 11.46 7.89
CA SER A 221 -1.35 12.58 6.97
C SER A 221 -1.59 12.02 5.56
N VAL A 222 -2.80 11.55 5.28
CA VAL A 222 -3.16 11.12 3.92
C VAL A 222 -3.65 12.34 3.16
N ALA A 223 -2.84 12.82 2.22
CA ALA A 223 -3.13 14.01 1.41
C ALA A 223 -4.36 13.85 0.50
N GLN A 224 -4.70 12.62 0.14
CA GLN A 224 -5.79 12.33 -0.81
C GLN A 224 -6.95 11.66 -0.10
N ARG A 225 -8.09 12.36 -0.04
CA ARG A 225 -9.36 11.85 0.49
C ARG A 225 -10.45 12.07 -0.57
N GLY A 226 -11.39 11.14 -0.68
CA GLY A 226 -12.55 11.27 -1.54
C GLY A 226 -13.81 11.57 -0.73
N SER A 227 -14.71 12.36 -1.29
CA SER A 227 -16.09 12.50 -0.80
C SER A 227 -17.01 11.60 -1.63
N TRP A 228 -17.77 10.74 -0.97
CA TRP A 228 -18.86 9.94 -1.54
C TRP A 228 -19.83 9.54 -0.44
#